data_AF-A0A940XRK9-F1
#
_entry.id   AF-A0A940XRK9-F1
#
_cell.length_a   1.000
_cell.length_b   1.000
_cell.length_c   1.000
_cell.angle_alpha   90.00
_cell.angle_beta   90.00
_cell.angle_gamma   90.00
#
_symmetry.space_group_name_H-M   'P 1'
#
loop_
_entity.id
_entity.type
_entity.pdbx_description
1 polymer ?
#
loop_
_entity_poly.entity_id
_entity_poly.type
_entity_poly.pdbx_seq_one_letter_code
_entity_poly.pdbx_strand_id
1 'polypeptide(L)'
;MQPAPRRHGRRIRIWSGAVTAALALGVTAVGPASAADVNNARNAGFESGLSDWTCSANSGTTVSSPVRTGSAALKATPAGQDNAQCSQTVKVQPGSTYDLSAWVQGGYAYLGVTGTGTTDVSTWTPDSPSWKQLSTSFRTGPSTTSVTVYTHGWYGQSAYYVDDVSVQGPDGGNGGGNGPSIPGAPAGLKVSGTTSSSVSLAWNAVSGATGYSVYRDGAKVTSVTGTSTTVTGLAADTSYSFQVAATNAAGESPKSAAVSGRTAPKDNGGGGNNGTLPKHAVTGYWQNFDNGAAVQRLSDVSAQYDIIAVSFADATATPGAVTFNLDTAGLRGYTVDQFKADLRAKQAAGKKVIISVGGEKGTVSVNNAASATNFANSVYALMQEYGFDGVDIDLENGLNPTYMTQALRALSAKAGPSMILTMAPQTIDMQSTSGGYFQTALNVKDILTVVNMQYYNSGSMLGCDGKVYSQGTVDFLTALACIQLEGGLDASQVGLGLPASTRAAGGGYVAPSVVNNALDCLTKGTNCGSFKPSKTYPNLRGAMTWSTNWDATAGNAWSNAVGAHVHALP
;
A
#
# COMPACT_ATOMS: atom_id res chain seq x y z
N MET A 1 22.37 -35.80 -72.28
CA MET A 1 22.66 -36.50 -71.00
C MET A 1 23.25 -35.48 -70.03
N GLN A 2 22.71 -35.47 -68.80
CA GLN A 2 23.19 -34.80 -67.57
C GLN A 2 24.71 -35.00 -67.27
N PRO A 3 25.31 -34.42 -66.21
CA PRO A 3 25.10 -33.14 -65.49
C PRO A 3 26.43 -32.44 -65.06
N ALA A 4 26.30 -31.36 -64.26
CA ALA A 4 27.30 -30.56 -63.52
C ALA A 4 28.10 -31.36 -62.44
N PRO A 5 28.87 -30.79 -61.45
CA PRO A 5 29.22 -29.38 -61.12
C PRO A 5 30.69 -29.15 -60.58
N ARG A 6 31.09 -27.88 -60.28
CA ARG A 6 31.60 -27.38 -58.97
C ARG A 6 32.52 -26.14 -59.02
N ARG A 7 32.14 -25.18 -58.15
CA ARG A 7 32.92 -24.25 -57.28
C ARG A 7 34.06 -23.40 -57.89
N HIS A 8 33.93 -22.09 -57.70
CA HIS A 8 35.00 -21.10 -57.81
C HIS A 8 35.30 -20.41 -56.50
N GLY A 9 36.59 -20.16 -56.27
CA GLY A 9 37.09 -19.21 -55.31
C GLY A 9 38.51 -18.79 -55.69
N ARG A 10 38.72 -17.52 -56.03
CA ARG A 10 39.69 -16.62 -55.37
C ARG A 10 39.65 -15.23 -56.00
N ARG A 11 39.70 -14.24 -55.11
CA ARG A 11 39.82 -12.79 -55.34
C ARG A 11 41.25 -12.43 -55.77
N ILE A 12 41.43 -11.23 -56.36
CA ILE A 12 42.38 -10.18 -55.90
C ILE A 12 42.39 -8.93 -56.82
N ARG A 13 42.14 -7.76 -56.19
CA ARG A 13 42.72 -6.39 -56.35
C ARG A 13 42.66 -5.65 -57.70
N ILE A 14 42.57 -4.32 -57.82
CA ILE A 14 42.46 -3.09 -57.00
C ILE A 14 42.04 -1.97 -58.01
N TRP A 15 41.56 -0.80 -57.57
CA TRP A 15 42.02 0.55 -58.00
C TRP A 15 41.08 1.64 -57.45
N SER A 16 41.62 2.33 -56.44
CA SER A 16 41.59 3.77 -56.10
C SER A 16 40.33 4.62 -56.36
N GLY A 17 39.98 5.42 -55.34
CA GLY A 17 38.72 6.16 -55.26
C GLY A 17 38.71 7.51 -55.98
N ALA A 18 37.53 8.12 -55.99
CA ALA A 18 37.30 9.52 -55.62
C ALA A 18 35.81 9.73 -55.35
N VAL A 19 35.51 10.48 -54.29
CA VAL A 19 34.18 10.80 -53.78
C VAL A 19 33.67 12.07 -54.45
N THR A 20 32.42 12.06 -54.91
CA THR A 20 31.61 13.27 -55.08
C THR A 20 30.16 12.96 -54.73
N ALA A 21 29.66 13.63 -53.70
CA ALA A 21 28.30 13.52 -53.19
C ALA A 21 27.31 14.27 -54.09
N ALA A 22 26.21 13.61 -54.43
CA ALA A 22 25.00 14.25 -54.95
C ALA A 22 23.82 13.79 -54.10
N LEU A 23 23.23 14.72 -53.33
CA LEU A 23 21.99 14.52 -52.60
C LEU A 23 20.85 14.27 -53.60
N ALA A 24 20.28 13.06 -53.57
CA ALA A 24 18.97 12.79 -54.15
C ALA A 24 17.93 12.73 -53.02
N LEU A 25 17.05 13.73 -52.98
CA LEU A 25 15.84 13.73 -52.17
C LEU A 25 14.90 12.61 -52.66
N GLY A 26 14.99 11.45 -52.02
CA GLY A 26 13.98 10.40 -52.13
C GLY A 26 12.81 10.73 -51.21
N VAL A 27 11.77 11.36 -51.73
CA VAL A 27 10.47 11.46 -51.04
C VAL A 27 9.85 10.07 -51.07
N THR A 28 9.99 9.30 -49.99
CA THR A 28 9.15 8.13 -49.75
C THR A 28 7.75 8.64 -49.40
N ALA A 29 6.80 8.47 -50.30
CA ALA A 29 5.39 8.66 -50.01
C ALA A 29 4.98 7.69 -48.88
N VAL A 30 4.82 8.23 -47.68
CA VAL A 30 4.20 7.53 -46.56
C VAL A 30 2.71 7.48 -46.89
N GLY A 31 2.22 6.32 -47.36
CA GLY A 31 0.78 6.08 -47.43
C GLY A 31 0.17 6.26 -46.03
N PRO A 32 -1.09 6.71 -45.91
CA PRO A 32 -1.72 6.87 -44.61
C PRO A 32 -1.66 5.52 -43.87
N ALA A 33 -1.11 5.55 -42.65
CA ALA A 33 -1.21 4.42 -41.73
C ALA A 33 -2.68 4.04 -41.60
N SER A 34 -3.05 2.78 -41.84
CA SER A 34 -4.43 2.36 -41.57
C SER A 34 -4.68 2.55 -40.08
N ALA A 35 -5.78 3.22 -39.73
CA ALA A 35 -6.24 3.24 -38.35
C ALA A 35 -6.39 1.79 -37.87
N ALA A 36 -5.98 1.51 -36.64
CA ALA A 36 -6.20 0.20 -36.05
C ALA A 36 -7.71 -0.07 -35.97
N ASP A 37 -8.12 -1.31 -36.20
CA ASP A 37 -9.51 -1.72 -36.01
C ASP A 37 -9.95 -1.48 -34.56
N VAL A 38 -11.21 -1.12 -34.37
CA VAL A 38 -11.81 -0.86 -33.06
C VAL A 38 -13.05 -1.72 -32.86
N ASN A 39 -13.43 -1.95 -31.60
CA ASN A 39 -14.76 -2.45 -31.30
C ASN A 39 -15.75 -1.29 -31.45
N ASN A 40 -16.63 -1.38 -32.46
CA ASN A 40 -17.62 -0.35 -32.76
C ASN A 40 -18.88 -0.46 -31.88
N ALA A 41 -19.07 -1.56 -31.14
CA ALA A 41 -20.16 -1.71 -30.18
C ALA A 41 -19.95 -0.79 -28.95
N ARG A 42 -21.04 -0.30 -28.37
CA ARG A 42 -21.04 0.51 -27.14
C ARG A 42 -21.62 -0.28 -25.97
N ASN A 43 -21.14 0.01 -24.76
CA ASN A 43 -21.54 -0.68 -23.55
C ASN A 43 -21.53 -2.22 -23.73
N ALA A 44 -20.44 -2.72 -24.33
CA ALA A 44 -20.30 -4.08 -24.83
C ALA A 44 -20.45 -5.16 -23.74
N GLY A 45 -20.01 -4.85 -22.52
CA GLY A 45 -20.15 -5.70 -21.34
C GLY A 45 -21.29 -5.29 -20.40
N PHE A 46 -22.19 -4.38 -20.83
CA PHE A 46 -23.36 -3.97 -20.04
C PHE A 46 -23.07 -3.34 -18.67
N GLU A 47 -21.84 -2.86 -18.44
CA GLU A 47 -21.38 -2.21 -17.20
C GLU A 47 -22.12 -0.90 -16.88
N SER A 48 -22.73 -0.27 -17.90
CA SER A 48 -23.56 0.93 -17.75
C SER A 48 -25.04 0.63 -17.91
N GLY A 49 -25.50 -0.51 -17.39
CA GLY A 49 -26.88 -0.97 -17.54
C GLY A 49 -27.18 -1.34 -19.00
N LEU A 50 -28.37 -0.99 -19.48
CA LEU A 50 -28.75 -1.16 -20.89
C LEU A 50 -28.49 0.09 -21.74
N SER A 51 -27.60 1.00 -21.30
CA SER A 51 -27.21 2.15 -22.12
C SER A 51 -26.77 1.67 -23.51
N ASP A 52 -27.21 2.36 -24.57
CA ASP A 52 -26.98 2.01 -25.98
C ASP A 52 -27.61 0.70 -26.49
N TRP A 53 -28.35 -0.02 -25.64
CA TRP A 53 -29.03 -1.27 -25.99
C TRP A 53 -30.54 -1.15 -25.78
N THR A 54 -31.33 -1.67 -26.71
CA THR A 54 -32.79 -1.71 -26.61
C THR A 54 -33.26 -3.16 -26.64
N CYS A 55 -34.02 -3.57 -25.63
CA CYS A 55 -34.61 -4.90 -25.55
C CYS A 55 -36.12 -4.84 -25.79
N SER A 56 -36.61 -5.72 -26.66
CA SER A 56 -38.03 -5.80 -27.00
C SER A 56 -38.88 -6.08 -25.76
N ALA A 57 -40.06 -5.46 -25.69
CA ALA A 57 -41.02 -5.64 -24.59
C ALA A 57 -40.44 -5.50 -23.16
N ASN A 58 -39.34 -4.73 -22.99
CA ASN A 58 -38.58 -4.64 -21.73
C ASN A 58 -38.10 -6.01 -21.19
N SER A 59 -37.82 -6.95 -22.10
CA SER A 59 -37.43 -8.33 -21.77
C SER A 59 -36.01 -8.47 -21.19
N GLY A 60 -35.20 -7.42 -21.29
CA GLY A 60 -33.80 -7.39 -20.88
C GLY A 60 -33.55 -6.60 -19.60
N THR A 61 -32.55 -7.03 -18.84
CA THR A 61 -32.00 -6.34 -17.67
C THR A 61 -30.52 -6.70 -17.51
N THR A 62 -29.77 -5.98 -16.68
CA THR A 62 -28.40 -6.38 -16.33
C THR A 62 -28.37 -7.18 -15.03
N VAL A 63 -27.42 -8.12 -14.93
CA VAL A 63 -27.21 -8.98 -13.76
C VAL A 63 -25.76 -8.94 -13.31
N SER A 64 -25.50 -9.14 -12.01
CA SER A 64 -24.15 -9.30 -11.44
C SER A 64 -23.69 -10.76 -11.35
N SER A 65 -24.57 -11.72 -11.69
CA SER A 65 -24.25 -13.13 -11.86
C SER A 65 -25.32 -13.84 -12.70
N PRO A 66 -24.96 -14.70 -13.68
CA PRO A 66 -23.59 -14.90 -14.18
C PRO A 66 -23.07 -13.67 -14.93
N VAL A 67 -21.77 -13.44 -14.86
CA VAL A 67 -21.02 -12.38 -15.57
C VAL A 67 -19.75 -13.04 -16.11
N ARG A 68 -19.33 -12.73 -17.35
CA ARG A 68 -18.10 -13.30 -17.92
C ARG A 68 -16.89 -12.47 -17.53
N THR A 69 -16.95 -11.16 -17.78
CA THR A 69 -15.93 -10.20 -17.35
C THR A 69 -16.57 -8.94 -16.78
N GLY A 70 -15.82 -8.14 -16.02
CA GLY A 70 -16.40 -6.95 -15.40
C GLY A 70 -17.33 -7.26 -14.22
N SER A 71 -18.44 -6.53 -14.13
CA SER A 71 -19.40 -6.58 -13.02
C SER A 71 -20.86 -6.77 -13.45
N ALA A 72 -21.15 -6.70 -14.74
CA ALA A 72 -22.50 -6.85 -15.27
C ALA A 72 -22.52 -7.73 -16.54
N ALA A 73 -23.68 -8.31 -16.83
CA ALA A 73 -23.98 -8.95 -18.10
C ALA A 73 -25.46 -8.73 -18.42
N LEU A 74 -25.83 -8.80 -19.70
CA LEU A 74 -27.24 -8.81 -20.11
C LEU A 74 -27.88 -10.14 -19.70
N LYS A 75 -29.09 -10.07 -19.15
CA LYS A 75 -30.05 -11.18 -19.05
C LYS A 75 -31.31 -10.78 -19.81
N ALA A 76 -31.74 -11.59 -20.76
CA ALA A 76 -32.97 -11.35 -21.52
C ALA A 76 -33.84 -12.61 -21.53
N THR A 77 -35.15 -12.44 -21.30
CA THR A 77 -36.08 -13.57 -21.08
C THR A 77 -37.22 -13.56 -22.11
N PRO A 78 -37.27 -14.54 -23.04
CA PRO A 78 -38.38 -14.68 -23.98
C PRO A 78 -39.73 -14.83 -23.26
N ALA A 79 -40.78 -14.19 -23.79
CA ALA A 79 -42.12 -14.24 -23.20
C ALA A 79 -43.21 -14.16 -24.28
N GLY A 80 -44.18 -15.08 -24.24
CA GLY A 80 -45.25 -15.13 -25.23
C GLY A 80 -44.72 -15.26 -26.66
N GLN A 81 -45.01 -14.26 -27.50
CA GLN A 81 -44.55 -14.16 -28.90
C GLN A 81 -43.31 -13.27 -29.05
N ASP A 82 -42.65 -12.89 -27.95
CA ASP A 82 -41.40 -12.12 -27.95
C ASP A 82 -40.21 -13.06 -27.69
N ASN A 83 -39.19 -12.98 -28.54
CA ASN A 83 -37.95 -13.75 -28.41
C ASN A 83 -36.89 -13.03 -27.55
N ALA A 84 -37.28 -11.96 -26.87
CA ALA A 84 -36.44 -11.11 -26.04
C ALA A 84 -35.23 -10.53 -26.77
N GLN A 85 -35.45 -10.01 -27.99
CA GLN A 85 -34.37 -9.43 -28.78
C GLN A 85 -33.82 -8.16 -28.13
N CYS A 86 -32.51 -8.13 -27.89
CA CYS A 86 -31.77 -6.94 -27.51
C CYS A 86 -30.85 -6.50 -28.64
N SER A 87 -30.92 -5.22 -29.04
CA SER A 87 -30.16 -4.69 -30.18
C SER A 87 -29.49 -3.35 -29.91
N GLN A 88 -28.49 -3.06 -30.73
CA GLN A 88 -27.75 -1.81 -30.76
C GLN A 88 -27.49 -1.40 -32.22
N THR A 89 -27.70 -0.12 -32.52
CA THR A 89 -27.27 0.47 -33.79
C THR A 89 -25.80 0.88 -33.69
N VAL A 90 -24.98 0.33 -34.58
CA VAL A 90 -23.52 0.50 -34.61
C VAL A 90 -23.11 1.25 -35.86
N LYS A 91 -22.30 2.30 -35.73
CA LYS A 91 -21.70 3.00 -36.88
C LYS A 91 -20.60 2.15 -37.50
N VAL A 92 -20.53 2.13 -38.83
CA VAL A 92 -19.56 1.35 -39.61
C VAL A 92 -19.11 2.15 -40.84
N GLN A 93 -18.01 1.76 -41.43
CA GLN A 93 -17.51 2.29 -42.70
C GLN A 93 -18.12 1.52 -43.88
N PRO A 94 -18.43 2.19 -45.00
CA PRO A 94 -18.88 1.51 -46.21
C PRO A 94 -17.83 0.55 -46.78
N GLY A 95 -18.28 -0.53 -47.42
CA GLY A 95 -17.42 -1.48 -48.15
C GLY A 95 -16.40 -2.27 -47.32
N SER A 96 -16.53 -2.27 -46.00
CA SER A 96 -15.55 -2.74 -45.01
C SER A 96 -15.98 -4.05 -44.34
N THR A 97 -15.01 -4.84 -43.89
CA THR A 97 -15.25 -6.12 -43.20
C THR A 97 -15.18 -5.93 -41.70
N TYR A 98 -16.06 -6.63 -40.97
CA TYR A 98 -16.14 -6.62 -39.52
C TYR A 98 -16.27 -8.05 -38.98
N ASP A 99 -15.58 -8.30 -37.87
CA ASP A 99 -15.78 -9.50 -37.05
C ASP A 99 -16.79 -9.19 -35.93
N LEU A 100 -17.90 -9.92 -35.93
CA LEU A 100 -18.94 -9.84 -34.91
C LEU A 100 -18.76 -11.00 -33.91
N SER A 101 -18.68 -10.70 -32.62
CA SER A 101 -18.70 -11.73 -31.58
C SER A 101 -19.42 -11.29 -30.32
N ALA A 102 -19.86 -12.26 -29.52
CA ALA A 102 -20.39 -12.05 -28.17
C ALA A 102 -20.25 -13.35 -27.38
N TRP A 103 -20.11 -13.25 -26.06
CA TRP A 103 -20.20 -14.40 -25.17
C TRP A 103 -21.63 -14.58 -24.72
N VAL A 104 -22.13 -15.82 -24.81
CA VAL A 104 -23.51 -16.15 -24.44
C VAL A 104 -23.56 -17.33 -23.46
N GLN A 105 -24.60 -17.36 -22.64
CA GLN A 105 -24.92 -18.47 -21.75
C GLN A 105 -26.44 -18.69 -21.75
N GLY A 106 -26.88 -19.95 -21.67
CA GLY A 106 -28.30 -20.33 -21.72
C GLY A 106 -28.74 -20.96 -23.04
N GLY A 107 -30.00 -21.40 -23.05
CA GLY A 107 -30.62 -22.12 -24.16
C GLY A 107 -30.96 -21.22 -25.35
N TYR A 108 -30.67 -21.70 -26.56
CA TYR A 108 -31.09 -21.10 -27.83
C TYR A 108 -30.74 -19.60 -27.98
N ALA A 109 -29.51 -19.23 -27.64
CA ALA A 109 -29.03 -17.85 -27.79
C ALA A 109 -28.48 -17.60 -29.20
N TYR A 110 -28.92 -16.50 -29.81
CA TYR A 110 -28.54 -16.05 -31.14
C TYR A 110 -27.74 -14.75 -31.06
N LEU A 111 -26.81 -14.57 -32.00
CA LEU A 111 -26.08 -13.34 -32.27
C LEU A 111 -26.16 -13.06 -33.77
N GLY A 112 -26.49 -11.84 -34.15
CA GLY A 112 -26.52 -11.46 -35.56
C GLY A 112 -26.42 -9.97 -35.80
N VAL A 113 -26.40 -9.63 -37.08
CA VAL A 113 -26.39 -8.26 -37.57
C VAL A 113 -27.33 -8.13 -38.76
N THR A 114 -28.11 -7.06 -38.78
CA THR A 114 -28.95 -6.68 -39.92
C THR A 114 -28.57 -5.31 -40.48
N GLY A 115 -29.04 -5.03 -41.69
CA GLY A 115 -28.81 -3.75 -42.36
C GLY A 115 -27.39 -3.60 -42.89
N THR A 116 -26.69 -4.72 -43.14
CA THR A 116 -25.31 -4.72 -43.66
C THR A 116 -25.21 -4.07 -45.04
N GLY A 117 -26.30 -4.01 -45.81
CA GLY A 117 -26.31 -3.59 -47.22
C GLY A 117 -25.68 -4.63 -48.15
N THR A 118 -25.34 -5.81 -47.63
CA THR A 118 -24.98 -7.00 -48.41
C THR A 118 -25.84 -8.17 -47.94
N THR A 119 -25.25 -9.16 -47.26
CA THR A 119 -25.92 -10.30 -46.66
C THR A 119 -25.85 -10.18 -45.14
N ASP A 120 -27.02 -10.11 -44.53
CA ASP A 120 -27.15 -10.15 -43.07
C ASP A 120 -26.80 -11.55 -42.56
N VAL A 121 -26.12 -11.61 -41.41
CA VAL A 121 -25.56 -12.86 -40.87
C VAL A 121 -26.02 -13.07 -39.43
N SER A 122 -26.14 -14.34 -39.05
CA SER A 122 -26.39 -14.74 -37.67
C SER A 122 -25.70 -16.07 -37.36
N THR A 123 -25.51 -16.33 -36.07
CA THR A 123 -24.99 -17.58 -35.50
C THR A 123 -25.69 -17.84 -34.16
N TRP A 124 -25.69 -19.08 -33.69
CA TRP A 124 -26.43 -19.46 -32.48
C TRP A 124 -25.87 -20.71 -31.80
N THR A 125 -26.35 -20.97 -30.58
CA THR A 125 -26.06 -22.21 -29.85
C THR A 125 -27.36 -22.81 -29.27
N PRO A 126 -27.58 -24.13 -29.32
CA PRO A 126 -28.80 -24.77 -28.82
C PRO A 126 -28.92 -24.71 -27.30
N ASP A 127 -27.82 -24.91 -26.59
CA ASP A 127 -27.72 -24.66 -25.16
C ASP A 127 -26.25 -24.45 -24.79
N SER A 128 -26.03 -23.70 -23.72
CA SER A 128 -24.69 -23.45 -23.17
C SER A 128 -24.77 -23.24 -21.66
N PRO A 129 -24.51 -24.28 -20.84
CA PRO A 129 -24.56 -24.15 -19.39
C PRO A 129 -23.44 -23.26 -18.82
N SER A 130 -22.39 -23.02 -19.60
CA SER A 130 -21.30 -22.07 -19.33
C SER A 130 -21.20 -21.03 -20.44
N TRP A 131 -20.47 -19.94 -20.21
CA TRP A 131 -20.16 -18.96 -21.25
C TRP A 131 -19.51 -19.59 -22.49
N LYS A 132 -20.08 -19.31 -23.66
CA LYS A 132 -19.57 -19.73 -24.97
C LYS A 132 -19.53 -18.54 -25.91
N GLN A 133 -18.42 -18.35 -26.60
CA GLN A 133 -18.31 -17.30 -27.60
C GLN A 133 -19.03 -17.71 -28.89
N LEU A 134 -19.93 -16.86 -29.36
CA LEU A 134 -20.44 -16.88 -30.72
C LEU A 134 -19.65 -15.87 -31.55
N SER A 135 -19.33 -16.24 -32.79
CA SER A 135 -18.65 -15.35 -33.73
C SER A 135 -19.11 -15.56 -35.16
N THR A 136 -19.16 -14.50 -35.93
CA THR A 136 -19.38 -14.48 -37.38
C THR A 136 -18.70 -13.24 -37.98
N SER A 137 -18.62 -13.13 -39.29
CA SER A 137 -18.05 -11.97 -39.98
C SER A 137 -19.05 -11.43 -41.00
N PHE A 138 -19.08 -10.11 -41.19
CA PHE A 138 -19.91 -9.48 -42.23
C PHE A 138 -19.14 -8.40 -42.99
N ARG A 139 -19.62 -8.07 -44.18
CA ARG A 139 -19.09 -6.98 -44.99
C ARG A 139 -20.17 -5.95 -45.27
N THR A 140 -19.86 -4.67 -45.08
CA THR A 140 -20.81 -3.59 -45.32
C THR A 140 -20.93 -3.28 -46.81
N GLY A 141 -22.12 -2.88 -47.24
CA GLY A 141 -22.38 -2.38 -48.59
C GLY A 141 -21.66 -1.05 -48.86
N PRO A 142 -21.56 -0.63 -50.13
CA PRO A 142 -20.82 0.58 -50.53
C PRO A 142 -21.41 1.90 -50.01
N SER A 143 -22.62 1.89 -49.46
CA SER A 143 -23.29 3.05 -48.85
C SER A 143 -23.66 2.85 -47.37
N THR A 144 -23.34 1.70 -46.79
CA THR A 144 -23.73 1.35 -45.42
C THR A 144 -22.82 2.07 -44.42
N THR A 145 -23.41 2.94 -43.60
CA THR A 145 -22.71 3.69 -42.55
C THR A 145 -23.16 3.32 -41.14
N SER A 146 -24.15 2.43 -41.03
CA SER A 146 -24.61 1.86 -39.77
C SER A 146 -25.23 0.48 -39.98
N VAL A 147 -25.13 -0.38 -38.98
CA VAL A 147 -25.79 -1.69 -38.92
C VAL A 147 -26.51 -1.85 -37.58
N THR A 148 -27.42 -2.81 -37.49
CA THR A 148 -28.05 -3.18 -36.21
C THR A 148 -27.54 -4.54 -35.77
N VAL A 149 -26.74 -4.56 -34.70
CA VAL A 149 -26.33 -5.80 -34.04
C VAL A 149 -27.41 -6.20 -33.05
N TYR A 150 -27.70 -7.50 -32.96
CA TYR A 150 -28.74 -8.02 -32.10
C TYR A 150 -28.36 -9.37 -31.49
N THR A 151 -28.98 -9.65 -30.34
CA THR A 151 -29.08 -10.97 -29.74
C THR A 151 -30.53 -11.28 -29.46
N HIS A 152 -30.91 -12.56 -29.47
CA HIS A 152 -32.24 -12.99 -29.03
C HIS A 152 -32.20 -14.43 -28.53
N GLY A 153 -33.22 -14.82 -27.77
CA GLY A 153 -33.45 -16.20 -27.35
C GLY A 153 -34.39 -16.91 -28.31
N TRP A 154 -35.08 -17.94 -27.81
CA TRP A 154 -36.14 -18.63 -28.54
C TRP A 154 -37.44 -18.65 -27.75
N TYR A 155 -38.57 -18.62 -28.45
CA TYR A 155 -39.89 -18.56 -27.85
C TYR A 155 -40.11 -19.67 -26.81
N GLY A 156 -40.62 -19.29 -25.64
CA GLY A 156 -40.92 -20.21 -24.54
C GLY A 156 -39.69 -20.80 -23.84
N GLN A 157 -38.47 -20.35 -24.16
CA GLN A 157 -37.25 -20.78 -23.47
C GLN A 157 -36.96 -19.93 -22.23
N SER A 158 -36.08 -20.45 -21.38
CA SER A 158 -35.53 -19.70 -20.24
C SER A 158 -34.71 -18.49 -20.69
N ALA A 159 -34.34 -17.64 -19.73
CA ALA A 159 -33.46 -16.51 -19.99
C ALA A 159 -32.13 -16.94 -20.64
N TYR A 160 -31.64 -16.12 -21.55
CA TYR A 160 -30.28 -16.18 -22.06
C TYR A 160 -29.48 -14.98 -21.53
N TYR A 161 -28.17 -15.12 -21.51
CA TYR A 161 -27.24 -14.13 -21.01
C TYR A 161 -26.24 -13.75 -22.10
N VAL A 162 -25.82 -12.48 -22.14
CA VAL A 162 -24.83 -11.97 -23.10
C VAL A 162 -23.83 -11.08 -22.39
N ASP A 163 -22.57 -11.21 -22.78
CA ASP A 163 -21.48 -10.37 -22.31
C ASP A 163 -20.43 -10.16 -23.41
N ASP A 164 -19.63 -9.11 -23.28
CA ASP A 164 -18.49 -8.77 -24.15
C ASP A 164 -18.81 -8.79 -25.66
N VAL A 165 -19.81 -8.00 -26.09
CA VAL A 165 -20.16 -7.85 -27.51
C VAL A 165 -19.08 -7.07 -28.27
N SER A 166 -18.63 -7.59 -29.41
CA SER A 166 -17.62 -6.96 -30.27
C SER A 166 -18.04 -6.86 -31.72
N VAL A 167 -17.90 -5.67 -32.30
CA VAL A 167 -17.98 -5.37 -33.74
C VAL A 167 -16.62 -4.82 -34.17
N GLN A 168 -15.66 -5.72 -34.32
CA GLN A 168 -14.27 -5.38 -34.56
C GLN A 168 -14.05 -5.07 -36.05
N GLY A 169 -13.56 -3.87 -36.37
CA GLY A 169 -13.23 -3.46 -37.73
C GLY A 169 -12.94 -1.96 -37.82
N PRO A 170 -12.91 -1.37 -39.03
CA PRO A 170 -12.62 0.06 -39.20
C PRO A 170 -13.60 0.95 -38.42
N ASP A 171 -13.09 2.00 -37.79
CA ASP A 171 -13.90 2.95 -37.00
C ASP A 171 -14.99 3.60 -37.86
N GLY A 172 -16.25 3.39 -37.50
CA GLY A 172 -17.42 3.96 -38.17
C GLY A 172 -17.62 5.47 -38.05
N GLY A 173 -16.70 6.20 -37.39
CA GLY A 173 -16.68 7.66 -37.41
C GLY A 173 -17.63 8.31 -36.40
N ASN A 174 -17.73 7.74 -35.20
CA ASN A 174 -18.41 8.38 -34.04
C ASN A 174 -17.59 9.58 -33.49
N GLY A 175 -17.22 10.54 -34.36
CA GLY A 175 -16.34 11.65 -34.05
C GLY A 175 -16.75 12.39 -32.77
N GLY A 176 -15.81 12.46 -31.81
CA GLY A 176 -15.97 13.24 -30.58
C GLY A 176 -16.43 12.46 -29.35
N GLY A 177 -15.90 11.26 -29.13
CA GLY A 177 -16.05 10.57 -27.86
C GLY A 177 -15.45 9.18 -27.94
N ASN A 178 -14.22 9.02 -27.45
CA ASN A 178 -13.69 7.72 -27.07
C ASN A 178 -14.59 7.16 -25.96
N GLY A 179 -15.74 6.59 -26.33
CA GLY A 179 -16.27 5.46 -25.57
C GLY A 179 -15.11 4.47 -25.48
N PRO A 180 -14.75 4.01 -24.28
CA PRO A 180 -13.53 3.25 -24.09
C PRO A 180 -13.45 2.07 -25.08
N SER A 181 -12.25 1.75 -25.58
CA SER A 181 -11.97 0.43 -26.13
C SER A 181 -11.45 -0.45 -24.99
N ILE A 182 -11.68 -1.77 -25.03
CA ILE A 182 -11.12 -2.67 -24.01
C ILE A 182 -9.61 -2.40 -23.92
N PRO A 183 -9.04 -2.10 -22.73
CA PRO A 183 -7.64 -1.77 -22.61
C PRO A 183 -6.74 -2.95 -23.02
N GLY A 184 -5.47 -2.66 -23.32
CA GLY A 184 -4.46 -3.71 -23.51
C GLY A 184 -4.18 -4.49 -22.22
N ALA A 185 -3.59 -5.68 -22.34
CA ALA A 185 -3.16 -6.45 -21.17
C ALA A 185 -2.07 -5.69 -20.38
N PRO A 186 -2.16 -5.61 -19.03
CA PRO A 186 -1.10 -5.03 -18.22
C PRO A 186 0.24 -5.75 -18.41
N ALA A 187 1.31 -4.97 -18.55
CA ALA A 187 2.68 -5.45 -18.62
C ALA A 187 3.48 -5.04 -17.36
N GLY A 188 4.63 -5.68 -17.14
CA GLY A 188 5.53 -5.32 -16.04
C GLY A 188 4.98 -5.63 -14.65
N LEU A 189 4.00 -6.53 -14.54
CA LEU A 189 3.55 -7.05 -13.25
C LEU A 189 4.75 -7.66 -12.51
N LYS A 190 4.94 -7.26 -11.26
CA LYS A 190 5.98 -7.78 -10.37
C LYS A 190 5.50 -7.80 -8.92
N VAL A 191 6.10 -8.68 -8.13
CA VAL A 191 6.01 -8.63 -6.67
C VAL A 191 6.94 -7.52 -6.18
N SER A 192 6.40 -6.58 -5.42
CA SER A 192 7.15 -5.46 -4.83
C SER A 192 7.44 -5.64 -3.33
N GLY A 193 6.80 -6.61 -2.68
CA GLY A 193 7.03 -6.94 -1.29
C GLY A 193 6.19 -8.14 -0.84
N THR A 194 6.63 -8.81 0.22
CA THR A 194 5.91 -9.95 0.83
C THR A 194 6.02 -9.89 2.34
N THR A 195 4.94 -10.21 3.05
CA THR A 195 4.95 -10.49 4.50
C THR A 195 4.55 -11.94 4.74
N SER A 196 4.39 -12.36 6.00
CA SER A 196 3.84 -13.68 6.33
C SER A 196 2.35 -13.82 5.99
N SER A 197 1.65 -12.73 5.66
CA SER A 197 0.20 -12.77 5.39
C SER A 197 -0.24 -11.88 4.22
N SER A 198 0.70 -11.32 3.46
CA SER A 198 0.39 -10.46 2.32
C SER A 198 1.46 -10.48 1.22
N VAL A 199 1.04 -10.12 0.00
CA VAL A 199 1.91 -9.90 -1.16
C VAL A 199 1.55 -8.57 -1.81
N SER A 200 2.53 -7.69 -1.97
CA SER A 200 2.42 -6.42 -2.68
C SER A 200 2.79 -6.58 -4.15
N LEU A 201 1.99 -6.00 -5.03
CA LEU A 201 2.11 -6.09 -6.49
C LEU A 201 2.17 -4.69 -7.10
N ALA A 202 2.93 -4.55 -8.18
CA ALA A 202 2.97 -3.33 -8.99
C ALA A 202 3.09 -3.68 -10.48
N TRP A 203 2.48 -2.88 -11.35
CA TRP A 203 2.48 -3.04 -12.81
C TRP A 203 2.54 -1.69 -13.53
N ASN A 204 2.67 -1.72 -14.85
CA ASN A 204 2.69 -0.51 -15.67
C ASN A 204 1.25 -0.04 -15.95
N ALA A 205 1.05 1.29 -16.03
CA ALA A 205 -0.23 1.85 -16.44
C ALA A 205 -0.58 1.44 -17.88
N VAL A 206 -1.85 1.11 -18.12
CA VAL A 206 -2.39 0.78 -19.44
C VAL A 206 -3.22 1.97 -19.95
N SER A 207 -2.92 2.42 -21.17
CA SER A 207 -3.70 3.49 -21.82
C SER A 207 -5.16 3.07 -21.98
N GLY A 208 -6.09 3.98 -21.63
CA GLY A 208 -7.53 3.72 -21.68
C GLY A 208 -8.10 2.95 -20.49
N ALA A 209 -7.27 2.46 -19.56
CA ALA A 209 -7.75 1.81 -18.34
C ALA A 209 -8.24 2.86 -17.32
N THR A 210 -9.39 2.62 -16.70
CA THR A 210 -9.89 3.38 -15.54
C THR A 210 -9.74 2.62 -14.22
N GLY A 211 -9.34 1.34 -14.29
CA GLY A 211 -8.99 0.52 -13.14
C GLY A 211 -8.31 -0.78 -13.54
N TYR A 212 -8.10 -1.66 -12.55
CA TYR A 212 -7.46 -2.96 -12.71
C TYR A 212 -8.11 -3.99 -11.79
N SER A 213 -8.41 -5.17 -12.33
CA SER A 213 -8.79 -6.36 -11.56
C SER A 213 -7.54 -7.18 -11.25
N VAL A 214 -7.38 -7.59 -9.99
CA VAL A 214 -6.27 -8.42 -9.53
C VAL A 214 -6.77 -9.81 -9.21
N TYR A 215 -6.07 -10.81 -9.73
CA TYR A 215 -6.40 -12.22 -9.62
C TYR A 215 -5.35 -12.96 -8.79
N ARG A 216 -5.80 -13.86 -7.91
CA ARG A 216 -5.00 -14.82 -7.16
C ARG A 216 -5.48 -16.22 -7.52
N ASP A 217 -4.56 -17.05 -8.01
CA ASP A 217 -4.83 -18.45 -8.41
C ASP A 217 -6.03 -18.58 -9.36
N GLY A 218 -6.18 -17.60 -10.26
CA GLY A 218 -7.26 -17.55 -11.25
C GLY A 218 -8.55 -16.87 -10.79
N ALA A 219 -8.74 -16.64 -9.49
CA ALA A 219 -9.92 -15.97 -8.94
C ALA A 219 -9.66 -14.47 -8.70
N LYS A 220 -10.63 -13.60 -9.03
CA LYS A 220 -10.55 -12.16 -8.78
C LYS A 220 -10.59 -11.91 -7.27
N VAL A 221 -9.59 -11.22 -6.73
CA VAL A 221 -9.47 -10.93 -5.28
C VAL A 221 -9.70 -9.47 -4.94
N THR A 222 -9.42 -8.54 -5.86
CA THR A 222 -9.69 -7.11 -5.64
C THR A 222 -9.71 -6.34 -6.96
N SER A 223 -10.23 -5.11 -6.92
CA SER A 223 -10.17 -4.12 -7.99
C SER A 223 -9.56 -2.82 -7.46
N VAL A 224 -8.66 -2.20 -8.22
CA VAL A 224 -7.99 -0.94 -7.82
C VAL A 224 -7.94 0.04 -8.99
N THR A 225 -7.86 1.34 -8.71
CA THR A 225 -7.67 2.39 -9.73
C THR A 225 -6.21 2.72 -9.99
N GLY A 226 -5.33 2.45 -9.01
CA GLY A 226 -3.88 2.61 -9.11
C GLY A 226 -3.19 1.42 -9.78
N THR A 227 -1.89 1.56 -10.04
CA THR A 227 -1.06 0.52 -10.68
C THR A 227 -0.29 -0.36 -9.69
N SER A 228 -0.77 -0.41 -8.44
CA SER A 228 -0.24 -1.26 -7.38
C SER A 228 -1.34 -1.65 -6.40
N THR A 229 -1.15 -2.76 -5.70
CA THR A 229 -2.01 -3.19 -4.60
C THR A 229 -1.26 -4.10 -3.64
N THR A 230 -1.84 -4.35 -2.46
CA THR A 230 -1.40 -5.38 -1.53
C THR A 230 -2.53 -6.36 -1.27
N VAL A 231 -2.32 -7.63 -1.62
CA VAL A 231 -3.25 -8.72 -1.34
C VAL A 231 -2.95 -9.27 0.05
N THR A 232 -3.90 -9.17 0.98
CA THR A 232 -3.76 -9.57 2.40
C THR A 232 -4.54 -10.87 2.70
N GLY A 233 -4.45 -11.35 3.96
CA GLY A 233 -5.18 -12.55 4.40
C GLY A 233 -4.62 -13.85 3.82
N LEU A 234 -3.35 -13.85 3.43
CA LEU A 234 -2.67 -15.01 2.87
C LEU A 234 -2.12 -15.90 3.98
N ALA A 235 -2.05 -17.20 3.73
CA ALA A 235 -1.37 -18.14 4.61
C ALA A 235 0.13 -17.90 4.52
N ALA A 236 0.84 -18.09 5.63
CA ALA A 236 2.30 -17.96 5.67
C ALA A 236 2.99 -19.10 4.90
N ASP A 237 4.23 -18.86 4.50
CA ASP A 237 5.08 -19.80 3.75
C ASP A 237 4.45 -20.40 2.48
N THR A 238 3.47 -19.70 1.89
CA THR A 238 2.62 -20.21 0.82
C THR A 238 2.85 -19.44 -0.47
N SER A 239 3.04 -20.16 -1.57
CA SER A 239 3.20 -19.56 -2.90
C SER A 239 1.85 -19.32 -3.54
N TYR A 240 1.65 -18.12 -4.08
CA TYR A 240 0.44 -17.70 -4.78
C TYR A 240 0.79 -17.21 -6.19
N SER A 241 -0.07 -17.48 -7.16
CA SER A 241 0.05 -16.96 -8.52
C SER A 241 -0.82 -15.72 -8.70
N PHE A 242 -0.23 -14.62 -9.13
CA PHE A 242 -0.93 -13.35 -9.36
C PHE A 242 -0.93 -12.92 -10.82
N GLN A 243 -2.06 -12.38 -11.26
CA GLN A 243 -2.27 -11.81 -12.58
C GLN A 243 -3.12 -10.53 -12.44
N VAL A 244 -2.97 -9.60 -13.38
CA VAL A 244 -3.74 -8.35 -13.41
C VAL A 244 -4.34 -8.13 -14.78
N ALA A 245 -5.57 -7.64 -14.83
CA ALA A 245 -6.21 -7.18 -16.07
C ALA A 245 -6.64 -5.72 -15.89
N ALA A 246 -6.54 -4.94 -16.96
CA ALA A 246 -6.99 -3.55 -16.99
C ALA A 246 -8.49 -3.51 -17.30
N THR A 247 -9.21 -2.56 -16.68
CA THR A 247 -10.65 -2.41 -16.81
C THR A 247 -11.01 -1.00 -17.24
N ASN A 248 -12.06 -0.87 -18.04
CA ASN A 248 -12.77 0.40 -18.24
C ASN A 248 -14.25 0.14 -18.56
N ALA A 249 -15.00 1.17 -18.94
CA ALA A 249 -16.43 1.03 -19.24
C ALA A 249 -16.73 0.18 -20.51
N ALA A 250 -15.71 -0.27 -21.24
CA ALA A 250 -15.86 -1.15 -22.39
C ALA A 250 -15.60 -2.63 -22.07
N GLY A 251 -15.08 -2.92 -20.87
CA GLY A 251 -14.81 -4.28 -20.41
C GLY A 251 -13.41 -4.44 -19.82
N GLU A 252 -13.04 -5.70 -19.64
CA GLU A 252 -11.77 -6.11 -19.03
C GLU A 252 -10.79 -6.69 -20.07
N SER A 253 -9.52 -6.30 -19.98
CA SER A 253 -8.46 -6.77 -20.87
C SER A 253 -8.15 -8.26 -20.67
N PRO A 254 -7.38 -8.90 -21.58
CA PRO A 254 -6.66 -10.12 -21.23
C PRO A 254 -5.79 -9.92 -19.99
N LYS A 255 -5.60 -10.98 -19.21
CA LYS A 255 -4.74 -10.97 -18.02
C LYS A 255 -3.26 -10.84 -18.41
N SER A 256 -2.47 -10.21 -17.55
CA SER A 256 -1.01 -10.16 -17.65
C SER A 256 -0.38 -11.55 -17.60
N ALA A 257 0.91 -11.62 -17.92
CA ALA A 257 1.73 -12.77 -17.51
C ALA A 257 1.64 -12.96 -15.98
N ALA A 258 1.60 -14.22 -15.55
CA ALA A 258 1.52 -14.55 -14.13
C ALA A 258 2.86 -14.30 -13.43
N VAL A 259 2.80 -13.80 -12.20
CA VAL A 259 3.96 -13.75 -11.29
C VAL A 259 3.69 -14.56 -10.05
N SER A 260 4.71 -15.23 -9.53
CA SER A 260 4.63 -15.97 -8.28
C SER A 260 5.08 -15.08 -7.12
N GLY A 261 4.25 -14.99 -6.08
CA GLY A 261 4.59 -14.36 -4.80
C GLY A 261 4.46 -15.37 -3.67
N ARG A 262 5.54 -15.61 -2.93
CA ARG A 262 5.54 -16.50 -1.75
C ARG A 262 5.51 -15.66 -0.50
N THR A 263 4.52 -15.86 0.36
CA THR A 263 4.51 -15.24 1.69
C THR A 263 5.66 -15.77 2.52
N ALA A 264 6.18 -14.94 3.42
CA ALA A 264 7.23 -15.35 4.34
C ALA A 264 6.71 -16.45 5.30
N PRO A 265 7.58 -17.31 5.85
CA PRO A 265 7.22 -18.19 6.95
C PRO A 265 6.55 -17.43 8.10
N LYS A 266 5.70 -18.13 8.86
CA LYS A 266 5.24 -17.61 10.15
C LYS A 266 6.42 -17.77 11.10
N ASP A 267 6.92 -16.67 11.67
CA ASP A 267 8.02 -16.72 12.62
C ASP A 267 7.62 -17.57 13.83
N ASN A 268 8.07 -18.83 13.82
CA ASN A 268 8.06 -19.71 14.99
C ASN A 268 9.36 -19.40 15.75
N GLY A 269 9.23 -18.83 16.94
CA GLY A 269 10.32 -18.21 17.71
C GLY A 269 11.69 -18.90 17.60
N GLY A 270 12.69 -18.12 17.21
CA GLY A 270 14.10 -18.50 17.17
C GLY A 270 14.93 -17.41 16.49
N GLY A 271 15.82 -16.75 17.25
CA GLY A 271 16.53 -15.53 16.88
C GLY A 271 17.17 -15.51 15.48
N GLY A 272 16.81 -14.47 14.72
CA GLY A 272 17.38 -14.10 13.44
C GLY A 272 16.68 -12.83 12.94
N ASN A 273 17.25 -11.66 13.21
CA ASN A 273 16.67 -10.33 12.93
C ASN A 273 16.35 -10.15 11.43
N ASN A 274 15.09 -10.37 11.06
CA ASN A 274 14.58 -10.16 9.71
C ASN A 274 13.78 -8.83 9.64
N GLY A 275 14.38 -7.74 10.13
CA GLY A 275 13.81 -6.39 10.06
C GLY A 275 12.52 -6.14 10.86
N THR A 276 12.02 -7.12 11.62
CA THR A 276 10.90 -7.00 12.55
C THR A 276 11.38 -6.55 13.92
N LEU A 277 10.68 -5.57 14.52
CA LEU A 277 10.99 -5.06 15.85
C LEU A 277 10.87 -6.20 16.89
N PRO A 278 11.83 -6.38 17.81
CA PRO A 278 11.73 -7.43 18.81
C PRO A 278 10.49 -7.23 19.70
N LYS A 279 9.95 -8.35 20.18
CA LYS A 279 8.80 -8.37 21.10
C LYS A 279 9.05 -7.46 22.31
N HIS A 280 10.24 -7.58 22.89
CA HIS A 280 10.73 -6.71 23.95
C HIS A 280 11.80 -5.78 23.40
N ALA A 281 11.60 -4.47 23.54
CA ALA A 281 12.40 -3.46 22.89
C ALA A 281 12.92 -2.42 23.88
N VAL A 282 14.12 -1.94 23.62
CA VAL A 282 14.69 -0.76 24.26
C VAL A 282 14.66 0.40 23.27
N THR A 283 14.00 1.51 23.66
CA THR A 283 14.01 2.77 22.90
C THR A 283 15.05 3.72 23.48
N GLY A 284 15.89 4.34 22.65
CA GLY A 284 16.84 5.36 23.09
C GLY A 284 16.73 6.63 22.26
N TYR A 285 16.67 7.78 22.93
CA TYR A 285 16.73 9.08 22.25
C TYR A 285 18.18 9.38 21.85
N TRP A 286 18.42 9.70 20.58
CA TRP A 286 19.72 10.12 20.06
C TRP A 286 19.67 11.62 19.75
N GLN A 287 20.59 12.37 20.35
CA GLN A 287 20.57 13.82 20.29
C GLN A 287 21.20 14.33 18.99
N ASN A 288 20.42 15.06 18.20
CA ASN A 288 20.88 15.83 17.05
C ASN A 288 21.45 17.21 17.48
N PHE A 289 22.09 17.27 18.65
CA PHE A 289 22.64 18.49 19.22
C PHE A 289 23.63 18.13 20.35
N ASP A 290 24.52 19.07 20.68
CA ASP A 290 25.42 18.96 21.83
C ASP A 290 24.87 19.73 23.04
N ASN A 291 24.62 19.00 24.14
CA ASN A 291 24.20 19.55 25.44
C ASN A 291 25.21 19.23 26.57
N GLY A 292 26.44 18.83 26.22
CA GLY A 292 27.48 18.40 27.16
C GLY A 292 27.49 16.90 27.48
N ALA A 293 26.53 16.12 26.95
CA ALA A 293 26.61 14.67 26.92
C ALA A 293 27.64 14.19 25.89
N ALA A 294 27.89 12.87 25.82
CA ALA A 294 28.75 12.30 24.81
C ALA A 294 28.15 12.51 23.42
N VAL A 295 28.83 13.27 22.57
CA VAL A 295 28.48 13.40 21.15
C VAL A 295 28.64 12.02 20.47
N GLN A 296 27.61 11.55 19.79
CA GLN A 296 27.59 10.25 19.12
C GLN A 296 27.17 10.40 17.66
N ARG A 297 27.78 9.64 16.76
CA ARG A 297 27.16 9.30 15.47
C ARG A 297 26.08 8.24 15.69
N LEU A 298 25.23 8.01 14.70
CA LEU A 298 24.26 6.90 14.80
C LEU A 298 24.98 5.56 14.90
N SER A 299 26.10 5.37 14.20
CA SER A 299 26.91 4.15 14.28
C SER A 299 27.38 3.82 15.70
N ASP A 300 27.68 4.83 16.52
CA ASP A 300 28.17 4.68 17.91
C ASP A 300 27.12 4.20 18.91
N VAL A 301 25.83 4.27 18.55
CA VAL A 301 24.73 3.88 19.45
C VAL A 301 24.81 2.40 19.78
N SER A 302 24.74 2.05 21.07
CA SER A 302 24.81 0.67 21.56
C SER A 302 23.84 -0.27 20.84
N ALA A 303 24.27 -1.52 20.60
CA ALA A 303 23.43 -2.55 20.00
C ALA A 303 22.24 -2.98 20.88
N GLN A 304 22.24 -2.58 22.15
CA GLN A 304 21.14 -2.79 23.09
C GLN A 304 19.87 -2.01 22.70
N TYR A 305 20.00 -0.94 21.92
CA TYR A 305 18.86 -0.15 21.47
C TYR A 305 18.22 -0.76 20.22
N ASP A 306 16.92 -0.99 20.29
CA ASP A 306 16.11 -1.58 19.21
C ASP A 306 15.38 -0.50 18.42
N ILE A 307 14.99 0.58 19.09
CA ILE A 307 14.45 1.80 18.49
C ILE A 307 15.35 2.96 18.87
N ILE A 308 15.81 3.71 17.87
CA ILE A 308 16.59 4.93 18.03
C ILE A 308 15.72 6.10 17.59
N ALA A 309 15.29 6.93 18.54
CA ALA A 309 14.50 8.12 18.27
C ALA A 309 15.42 9.33 18.07
N VAL A 310 15.48 9.87 16.85
CA VAL A 310 16.33 11.01 16.52
C VAL A 310 15.67 12.30 17.01
N SER A 311 16.37 13.03 17.87
CA SER A 311 15.85 14.14 18.65
C SER A 311 16.49 15.46 18.23
N PHE A 312 15.79 16.38 17.57
CA PHE A 312 14.38 16.34 17.17
C PHE A 312 14.22 16.91 15.76
N ALA A 313 13.03 16.72 15.18
CA ALA A 313 12.57 17.56 14.08
C ALA A 313 12.19 18.96 14.60
N ASP A 314 12.48 19.97 13.80
CA ASP A 314 12.21 21.38 14.10
C ASP A 314 10.84 21.80 13.56
N ALA A 315 10.16 22.70 14.28
CA ALA A 315 8.99 23.40 13.76
C ALA A 315 9.37 24.33 12.60
N THR A 316 8.45 24.54 11.67
CA THR A 316 8.60 25.53 10.60
C THR A 316 7.65 26.71 10.80
N ALA A 317 7.78 27.75 9.96
CA ALA A 317 6.82 28.85 9.91
C ALA A 317 5.42 28.40 9.46
N THR A 318 5.29 27.22 8.84
CA THR A 318 4.00 26.66 8.42
C THR A 318 3.40 25.85 9.58
N PRO A 319 2.20 26.20 10.09
CA PRO A 319 1.59 25.49 11.21
C PRO A 319 1.49 23.98 10.99
N GLY A 320 1.94 23.20 11.98
CA GLY A 320 1.98 21.74 11.96
C GLY A 320 3.12 21.13 11.13
N ALA A 321 3.77 21.86 10.22
CA ALA A 321 4.86 21.32 9.42
C ALA A 321 6.19 21.28 10.20
N VAL A 322 6.95 20.22 9.96
CA VAL A 322 8.28 19.98 10.53
C VAL A 322 9.37 19.94 9.47
N THR A 323 10.61 20.16 9.89
CA THR A 323 11.82 19.91 9.09
C THR A 323 12.87 19.21 9.96
N PHE A 324 13.95 18.72 9.36
CA PHE A 324 15.07 18.15 10.10
C PHE A 324 16.39 18.57 9.46
N ASN A 325 17.24 19.20 10.25
CA ASN A 325 18.59 19.60 9.87
C ASN A 325 19.57 18.89 10.79
N LEU A 326 20.41 18.01 10.23
CA LEU A 326 21.48 17.37 11.01
C LEU A 326 22.44 18.45 11.54
N ASP A 327 22.68 18.49 12.85
CA ASP A 327 23.61 19.42 13.48
C ASP A 327 25.07 19.03 13.21
N THR A 328 25.49 19.18 11.96
CA THR A 328 26.83 18.80 11.50
C THR A 328 27.92 19.49 12.32
N ALA A 329 27.69 20.74 12.73
CA ALA A 329 28.66 21.52 13.48
C ALA A 329 28.80 21.02 14.93
N GLY A 330 27.69 20.90 15.67
CA GLY A 330 27.71 20.39 17.04
C GLY A 330 28.10 18.92 17.12
N LEU A 331 27.82 18.15 16.06
CA LEU A 331 28.16 16.72 15.95
C LEU A 331 29.54 16.48 15.31
N ARG A 332 30.48 17.41 15.47
CA ARG A 332 31.90 17.26 15.11
C ARG A 332 32.14 16.87 13.65
N GLY A 333 31.41 17.50 12.72
CA GLY A 333 31.54 17.29 11.28
C GLY A 333 30.81 16.06 10.76
N TYR A 334 29.84 15.52 11.51
CA TYR A 334 29.02 14.40 11.06
C TYR A 334 28.10 14.81 9.91
N THR A 335 28.36 14.28 8.72
CA THR A 335 27.67 14.70 7.49
C THR A 335 26.34 13.98 7.29
N VAL A 336 25.44 14.58 6.50
CA VAL A 336 24.14 13.99 6.13
C VAL A 336 24.31 12.65 5.42
N ASP A 337 25.28 12.52 4.51
CA ASP A 337 25.53 11.26 3.80
C ASP A 337 25.95 10.14 4.75
N GLN A 338 26.83 10.45 5.71
CA GLN A 338 27.22 9.48 6.73
C GLN A 338 26.04 9.15 7.65
N PHE A 339 25.22 10.14 8.03
CA PHE A 339 24.02 9.91 8.82
C PHE A 339 23.05 8.95 8.15
N LYS A 340 22.74 9.17 6.86
CA LYS A 340 21.89 8.25 6.09
C LYS A 340 22.53 6.87 5.94
N ALA A 341 23.85 6.77 5.81
CA ALA A 341 24.56 5.48 5.77
C ALA A 341 24.48 4.72 7.10
N ASP A 342 24.71 5.41 8.22
CA ASP A 342 24.63 4.83 9.57
C ASP A 342 23.20 4.40 9.90
N LEU A 343 22.19 5.19 9.51
CA LEU A 343 20.78 4.85 9.64
C LEU A 343 20.47 3.53 8.92
N ARG A 344 20.88 3.40 7.65
CA ARG A 344 20.72 2.15 6.88
C ARG A 344 21.46 0.97 7.53
N ALA A 345 22.64 1.20 8.10
CA ALA A 345 23.39 0.17 8.80
C ALA A 345 22.67 -0.32 10.07
N LYS A 346 22.06 0.60 10.84
CA LYS A 346 21.20 0.23 11.98
C LYS A 346 19.99 -0.57 11.55
N GLN A 347 19.32 -0.17 10.47
CA GLN A 347 18.19 -0.91 9.89
C GLN A 347 18.60 -2.31 9.41
N ALA A 348 19.74 -2.43 8.74
CA ALA A 348 20.30 -3.71 8.32
C ALA A 348 20.64 -4.62 9.52
N ALA A 349 20.96 -4.05 10.68
CA ALA A 349 21.14 -4.77 11.94
C ALA A 349 19.82 -5.09 12.69
N GLY A 350 18.67 -4.82 12.06
CA GLY A 350 17.33 -5.07 12.61
C GLY A 350 16.82 -3.99 13.55
N LYS A 351 17.48 -2.83 13.62
CA LYS A 351 17.08 -1.71 14.48
C LYS A 351 16.09 -0.81 13.73
N LYS A 352 15.31 -0.03 14.46
CA LYS A 352 14.41 0.99 13.92
C LYS A 352 14.95 2.36 14.24
N VAL A 353 14.98 3.24 13.24
CA VAL A 353 15.38 4.63 13.42
C VAL A 353 14.19 5.51 13.05
N ILE A 354 13.67 6.24 14.03
CA ILE A 354 12.48 7.09 13.88
C ILE A 354 12.84 8.54 14.14
N ILE A 355 12.09 9.47 13.56
CA ILE A 355 12.23 10.90 13.84
C ILE A 355 11.30 11.29 14.99
N SER A 356 11.83 11.93 16.04
CA SER A 356 11.01 12.44 17.14
C SER A 356 10.64 13.91 16.90
N VAL A 357 9.37 14.24 17.14
CA VAL A 357 8.84 15.60 17.03
C VAL A 357 8.44 16.11 18.39
N GLY A 358 9.05 17.22 18.81
CA GLY A 358 8.74 17.90 20.06
C GLY A 358 9.99 18.22 20.88
N GLY A 359 10.08 17.63 22.07
CA GLY A 359 11.07 17.95 23.09
C GLY A 359 10.76 19.25 23.83
N GLU A 360 11.48 19.50 24.93
CA GLU A 360 11.27 20.64 25.84
C GLU A 360 11.16 22.01 25.14
N LYS A 361 11.90 22.20 24.05
CA LYS A 361 11.92 23.46 23.26
C LYS A 361 11.10 23.39 21.97
N GLY A 362 10.43 22.28 21.72
CA GLY A 362 9.60 22.07 20.54
C GLY A 362 8.39 23.01 20.52
N THR A 363 8.10 23.60 19.36
CA THR A 363 6.98 24.54 19.17
C THR A 363 5.96 24.07 18.14
N VAL A 364 6.04 22.80 17.72
CA VAL A 364 5.09 22.21 16.77
C VAL A 364 3.71 22.19 17.42
N SER A 365 2.69 22.63 16.67
CA SER A 365 1.29 22.57 17.11
C SER A 365 0.42 22.00 16.01
N VAL A 366 -0.36 20.97 16.35
CA VAL A 366 -1.31 20.30 15.45
C VAL A 366 -2.71 20.48 16.04
N ASN A 367 -3.37 21.57 15.68
CA ASN A 367 -4.59 22.04 16.34
C ASN A 367 -5.75 22.40 15.38
N ASN A 368 -5.59 22.12 14.09
CA ASN A 368 -6.61 22.22 13.07
C ASN A 368 -6.32 21.28 11.88
N ALA A 369 -7.29 21.07 11.00
CA ALA A 369 -7.17 20.13 9.88
C ALA A 369 -6.02 20.45 8.89
N ALA A 370 -5.71 21.73 8.68
CA ALA A 370 -4.60 22.14 7.83
C ALA A 370 -3.25 21.79 8.48
N SER A 371 -3.07 22.11 9.77
CA SER A 371 -1.87 21.74 10.53
C SER A 371 -1.68 20.22 10.61
N ALA A 372 -2.76 19.44 10.73
CA ALA A 372 -2.71 17.98 10.70
C ALA A 372 -2.21 17.43 9.35
N THR A 373 -2.68 18.03 8.25
CA THR A 373 -2.23 17.69 6.90
C THR A 373 -0.77 18.06 6.68
N ASN A 374 -0.36 19.24 7.13
CA ASN A 374 1.01 19.73 7.05
C ASN A 374 1.98 18.84 7.83
N PHE A 375 1.58 18.43 9.04
CA PHE A 375 2.33 17.48 9.87
C PHE A 375 2.55 16.16 9.13
N ALA A 376 1.46 15.53 8.67
CA ALA A 376 1.54 14.25 7.98
C ALA A 376 2.40 14.31 6.71
N ASN A 377 2.28 15.38 5.91
CA ASN A 377 3.05 15.54 4.69
C ASN A 377 4.55 15.77 4.96
N SER A 378 4.86 16.64 5.92
CA SER A 378 6.26 17.00 6.21
C SER A 378 7.01 15.88 6.94
N VAL A 379 6.39 15.20 7.91
CA VAL A 379 6.99 14.02 8.55
C VAL A 379 7.23 12.92 7.51
N TYR A 380 6.26 12.65 6.62
CA TYR A 380 6.45 11.67 5.56
C TYR A 380 7.59 12.05 4.60
N ALA A 381 7.74 13.34 4.27
CA ALA A 381 8.86 13.81 3.45
C ALA A 381 10.22 13.55 4.13
N LEU A 382 10.33 13.78 5.45
CA LEU A 382 11.53 13.43 6.21
C LEU A 382 11.81 11.92 6.21
N MET A 383 10.77 11.10 6.37
CA MET A 383 10.90 9.64 6.28
C MET A 383 11.44 9.20 4.92
N GLN A 384 10.97 9.79 3.82
CA GLN A 384 11.47 9.49 2.48
C GLN A 384 12.90 9.98 2.26
N GLU A 385 13.23 11.18 2.73
CA GLU A 385 14.53 11.82 2.52
C GLU A 385 15.66 11.11 3.26
N TYR A 386 15.43 10.72 4.51
CA TYR A 386 16.45 10.14 5.38
C TYR A 386 16.34 8.62 5.53
N GLY A 387 15.16 8.05 5.23
CA GLY A 387 14.90 6.62 5.39
C GLY A 387 14.35 6.22 6.76
N PHE A 388 13.77 7.14 7.55
CA PHE A 388 13.22 6.81 8.87
C PHE A 388 12.09 5.77 8.78
N ASP A 389 12.06 4.85 9.75
CA ASP A 389 11.04 3.79 9.88
C ASP A 389 9.69 4.34 10.38
N GLY A 390 9.62 5.59 10.83
CA GLY A 390 8.42 6.18 11.40
C GLY A 390 8.70 7.41 12.25
N VAL A 391 7.79 7.67 13.20
CA VAL A 391 7.76 8.90 13.99
C VAL A 391 7.52 8.64 15.47
N ASP A 392 8.12 9.47 16.31
CA ASP A 392 7.85 9.59 17.73
C ASP A 392 7.16 10.93 18.04
N ILE A 393 6.12 10.92 18.88
CA ILE A 393 5.38 12.11 19.29
C ILE A 393 5.74 12.48 20.73
N ASP A 394 6.49 13.58 20.86
CA ASP A 394 7.05 14.09 22.12
C ASP A 394 6.73 15.59 22.31
N LEU A 395 5.52 16.01 21.93
CA LEU A 395 5.03 17.38 22.08
C LEU A 395 4.69 17.69 23.54
N GLU A 396 5.49 18.54 24.17
CA GLU A 396 5.30 18.96 25.58
C GLU A 396 4.51 20.27 25.74
N ASN A 397 4.19 20.95 24.63
CA ASN A 397 3.44 22.21 24.57
C ASN A 397 1.92 22.03 24.41
N GLY A 398 1.41 20.83 24.68
CA GLY A 398 -0.01 20.47 24.60
C GLY A 398 -0.40 19.75 23.32
N LEU A 399 -1.34 18.82 23.45
CA LEU A 399 -1.72 17.90 22.38
C LEU A 399 -3.24 17.87 22.17
N ASN A 400 -3.68 18.24 20.97
CA ASN A 400 -5.08 18.15 20.58
C ASN A 400 -5.39 16.76 19.98
N PRO A 401 -6.19 15.92 20.68
CA PRO A 401 -6.39 14.53 20.25
C PRO A 401 -7.14 14.41 18.92
N THR A 402 -8.04 15.32 18.60
CA THR A 402 -8.79 15.31 17.34
C THR A 402 -7.85 15.45 16.14
N TYR A 403 -7.02 16.49 16.15
CA TYR A 403 -6.18 16.82 15.00
C TYR A 403 -4.90 15.99 14.95
N MET A 404 -4.36 15.57 16.10
CA MET A 404 -3.25 14.62 16.09
C MET A 404 -3.69 13.24 15.60
N THR A 405 -4.88 12.76 16.01
CA THR A 405 -5.44 11.52 15.43
C THR A 405 -5.54 11.64 13.91
N GLN A 406 -6.11 12.75 13.40
CA GLN A 406 -6.19 12.99 11.96
C GLN A 406 -4.80 12.96 11.29
N ALA A 407 -3.81 13.64 11.89
CA ALA A 407 -2.45 13.70 11.35
C ALA A 407 -1.77 12.33 11.29
N LEU A 408 -1.84 11.56 12.38
CA LEU A 408 -1.22 10.23 12.47
C LEU A 408 -1.87 9.21 11.54
N ARG A 409 -3.19 9.28 11.36
CA ARG A 409 -3.91 8.47 10.38
C ARG A 409 -3.51 8.82 8.95
N ALA A 410 -3.41 10.10 8.63
CA ALA A 410 -2.97 10.55 7.32
C ALA A 410 -1.51 10.16 7.03
N LEU A 411 -0.64 10.22 8.04
CA LEU A 411 0.75 9.77 7.93
C LEU A 411 0.83 8.24 7.73
N SER A 412 0.11 7.47 8.54
CA SER A 412 0.06 6.01 8.40
C SER A 412 -0.47 5.56 7.04
N ALA A 413 -1.46 6.26 6.47
CA ALA A 413 -1.96 5.97 5.13
C ALA A 413 -0.89 6.17 4.03
N LYS A 414 0.09 7.07 4.25
CA LYS A 414 1.21 7.30 3.33
C LYS A 414 2.34 6.31 3.54
N ALA A 415 2.72 6.08 4.80
CA ALA A 415 3.85 5.23 5.18
C ALA A 415 3.55 3.73 5.15
N GLY A 416 2.28 3.35 5.23
CA GLY A 416 1.85 1.96 5.25
C GLY A 416 1.98 1.30 6.63
N PRO A 417 1.61 0.01 6.73
CA PRO A 417 1.47 -0.71 8.00
C PRO A 417 2.79 -1.05 8.69
N SER A 418 3.94 -0.86 8.02
CA SER A 418 5.27 -1.06 8.61
C SER A 418 5.77 0.15 9.41
N MET A 419 5.02 1.26 9.40
CA MET A 419 5.39 2.48 10.12
C MET A 419 5.52 2.22 11.62
N ILE A 420 6.64 2.63 12.20
CA ILE A 420 6.82 2.66 13.66
C ILE A 420 6.22 3.97 14.19
N LEU A 421 5.26 3.84 15.12
CA LEU A 421 4.64 4.98 15.78
C LEU A 421 4.86 4.86 17.29
N THR A 422 5.64 5.78 17.84
CA THR A 422 5.81 5.88 19.29
C THR A 422 5.31 7.22 19.83
N MET A 423 5.08 7.27 21.14
CA MET A 423 4.74 8.50 21.85
C MET A 423 5.51 8.53 23.17
N ALA A 424 5.94 9.71 23.59
CA ALA A 424 6.59 9.93 24.89
C ALA A 424 5.87 11.00 25.72
N PRO A 425 4.61 10.75 26.12
CA PRO A 425 3.87 11.69 26.96
C PRO A 425 4.56 11.91 28.30
N GLN A 426 4.34 13.08 28.91
CA GLN A 426 4.63 13.26 30.33
C GLN A 426 3.60 12.50 31.16
N THR A 427 3.93 12.24 32.43
CA THR A 427 2.99 11.56 33.35
C THR A 427 1.60 12.19 33.43
N ILE A 428 1.51 13.52 33.37
CA ILE A 428 0.23 14.26 33.43
C ILE A 428 -0.70 13.93 32.28
N ASP A 429 -0.18 13.54 31.12
CA ASP A 429 -0.97 13.32 29.91
C ASP A 429 -1.64 11.94 29.87
N MET A 430 -1.29 11.06 30.81
CA MET A 430 -1.71 9.65 30.85
C MET A 430 -2.41 9.26 32.16
N GLN A 431 -2.72 10.22 33.06
CA GLN A 431 -3.40 9.96 34.33
C GLN A 431 -4.84 9.41 34.17
N SER A 432 -5.47 9.62 33.01
CA SER A 432 -6.76 9.03 32.66
C SER A 432 -6.92 8.93 31.14
N THR A 433 -7.85 8.10 30.67
CA THR A 433 -8.15 7.91 29.23
C THR A 433 -8.64 9.18 28.53
N SER A 434 -9.07 10.20 29.29
CA SER A 434 -9.46 11.51 28.77
C SER A 434 -8.29 12.47 28.55
N GLY A 435 -7.07 12.12 28.99
CA GLY A 435 -5.86 12.90 28.71
C GLY A 435 -5.58 12.96 27.21
N GLY A 436 -5.06 14.08 26.70
CA GLY A 436 -4.89 14.30 25.26
C GLY A 436 -4.06 13.21 24.58
N TYR A 437 -2.94 12.82 25.19
CA TYR A 437 -2.11 11.72 24.67
C TYR A 437 -2.79 10.37 24.81
N PHE A 438 -3.40 10.07 25.96
CA PHE A 438 -4.06 8.78 26.16
C PHE A 438 -5.21 8.60 25.16
N GLN A 439 -6.07 9.60 25.01
CA GLN A 439 -7.15 9.60 24.02
C GLN A 439 -6.59 9.39 22.60
N THR A 440 -5.49 10.05 22.25
CA THR A 440 -4.85 9.87 20.93
C THR A 440 -4.30 8.45 20.76
N ALA A 441 -3.59 7.92 21.75
CA ALA A 441 -3.04 6.58 21.75
C ALA A 441 -4.13 5.52 21.56
N LEU A 442 -5.28 5.67 22.23
CA LEU A 442 -6.45 4.81 22.04
C LEU A 442 -7.07 4.97 20.63
N ASN A 443 -7.19 6.22 20.15
CA ASN A 443 -7.74 6.50 18.83
C ASN A 443 -6.89 5.95 17.68
N VAL A 444 -5.59 5.73 17.89
CA VAL A 444 -4.64 5.18 16.89
C VAL A 444 -4.06 3.83 17.32
N LYS A 445 -4.73 3.13 18.25
CA LYS A 445 -4.23 1.91 18.87
C LYS A 445 -3.79 0.85 17.86
N ASP A 446 -4.51 0.67 16.76
CA ASP A 446 -4.19 -0.33 15.72
C ASP A 446 -2.92 -0.03 14.91
N ILE A 447 -2.41 1.21 14.93
CA ILE A 447 -1.16 1.60 14.27
C ILE A 447 -0.06 2.02 15.27
N LEU A 448 -0.36 2.05 16.56
CA LEU A 448 0.55 2.44 17.63
C LEU A 448 1.51 1.29 17.97
N THR A 449 2.82 1.57 17.95
CA THR A 449 3.85 0.61 18.34
C THR A 449 4.04 0.58 19.85
N VAL A 450 4.33 1.72 20.49
CA VAL A 450 4.52 1.82 21.95
C VAL A 450 4.39 3.25 22.47
N VAL A 451 3.76 3.41 23.63
CA VAL A 451 3.82 4.61 24.46
C VAL A 451 4.93 4.42 25.49
N ASN A 452 6.00 5.19 25.34
CA ASN A 452 7.14 5.26 26.24
C ASN A 452 6.97 6.47 27.15
N MET A 453 6.01 6.42 28.08
CA MET A 453 5.74 7.55 28.98
C MET A 453 7.00 7.95 29.75
N GLN A 454 7.21 9.25 29.95
CA GLN A 454 8.32 9.81 30.69
C GLN A 454 8.05 9.73 32.20
N TYR A 455 8.61 8.75 32.90
CA TYR A 455 8.45 8.55 34.36
C TYR A 455 9.41 9.40 35.19
N TYR A 456 9.73 10.61 34.72
CA TYR A 456 10.73 11.50 35.29
C TYR A 456 10.34 12.96 35.08
N ASN A 457 11.10 13.90 35.67
CA ASN A 457 10.75 15.32 35.74
C ASN A 457 9.29 15.56 36.19
N SER A 458 8.79 14.68 37.04
CA SER A 458 7.39 14.65 37.45
C SER A 458 7.26 14.88 38.95
N GLY A 459 6.14 15.49 39.34
CA GLY A 459 5.69 15.46 40.73
C GLY A 459 5.27 14.05 41.17
N SER A 460 4.57 13.99 42.30
CA SER A 460 3.88 12.73 42.65
C SER A 460 2.60 12.61 41.83
N MET A 461 2.25 11.38 41.46
CA MET A 461 1.11 11.06 40.61
C MET A 461 0.25 9.97 41.25
N LEU A 462 -1.03 9.92 40.88
CA LEU A 462 -1.90 8.83 41.31
C LEU A 462 -1.61 7.58 40.50
N GLY A 463 -1.51 6.42 41.14
CA GLY A 463 -1.54 5.12 40.48
C GLY A 463 -2.94 4.70 40.07
N CYS A 464 -3.07 3.56 39.37
CA CYS A 464 -4.37 3.00 39.01
C CYS A 464 -5.25 2.63 40.22
N ASP A 465 -4.66 2.46 41.40
CA ASP A 465 -5.36 2.22 42.67
C ASP A 465 -5.78 3.51 43.40
N GLY A 466 -5.56 4.68 42.79
CA GLY A 466 -5.89 5.99 43.35
C GLY A 466 -4.94 6.49 44.44
N LYS A 467 -3.84 5.78 44.75
CA LYS A 467 -2.84 6.25 45.73
C LYS A 467 -1.77 7.11 45.09
N VAL A 468 -1.14 7.97 45.88
CA VAL A 468 -0.05 8.86 45.45
C VAL A 468 1.28 8.12 45.47
N TYR A 469 2.02 8.18 44.36
CA TYR A 469 3.36 7.65 44.20
C TYR A 469 4.32 8.75 43.75
N SER A 470 5.57 8.72 44.23
CA SER A 470 6.59 9.69 43.86
C SER A 470 7.61 9.10 42.89
N GLN A 471 8.04 9.90 41.90
CA GLN A 471 9.08 9.52 40.94
C GLN A 471 10.35 8.99 41.64
N GLY A 472 11.12 8.17 40.93
CA GLY A 472 12.35 7.58 41.49
C GLY A 472 12.13 6.26 42.26
N THR A 473 10.94 5.65 42.17
CA THR A 473 10.60 4.42 42.89
C THR A 473 10.02 3.36 41.97
N VAL A 474 10.17 2.07 42.31
CA VAL A 474 9.56 0.95 41.58
C VAL A 474 8.03 1.05 41.56
N ASP A 475 7.44 1.53 42.66
CA ASP A 475 5.99 1.69 42.78
C ASP A 475 5.47 2.76 41.82
N PHE A 476 6.19 3.87 41.64
CA PHE A 476 5.82 4.88 40.66
C PHE A 476 5.79 4.32 39.23
N LEU A 477 6.79 3.53 38.84
CA LEU A 477 6.83 2.93 37.51
C LEU A 477 5.66 1.97 37.29
N THR A 478 5.46 1.06 38.25
CA THR A 478 4.47 -0.02 38.14
C THR A 478 3.03 0.49 38.29
N ALA A 479 2.75 1.39 39.25
CA ALA A 479 1.43 1.91 39.52
C ALA A 479 0.91 2.84 38.42
N LEU A 480 1.79 3.59 37.77
CA LEU A 480 1.41 4.45 36.62
C LEU A 480 1.35 3.65 35.31
N ALA A 481 2.22 2.65 35.09
CA ALA A 481 2.08 1.73 33.95
C ALA A 481 0.75 0.97 34.00
N CYS A 482 0.28 0.62 35.20
CA CYS A 482 -1.02 0.01 35.42
C CYS A 482 -2.17 0.82 34.82
N ILE A 483 -2.13 2.16 34.89
CA ILE A 483 -3.17 3.05 34.32
C ILE A 483 -3.31 2.83 32.81
N GLN A 484 -2.19 2.72 32.10
CA GLN A 484 -2.18 2.46 30.66
C GLN A 484 -2.69 1.05 30.33
N LEU A 485 -2.21 0.06 31.10
CA LEU A 485 -2.50 -1.36 30.91
C LEU A 485 -3.95 -1.74 31.25
N GLU A 486 -4.57 -1.06 32.20
CA GLU A 486 -5.99 -1.23 32.57
C GLU A 486 -6.90 -0.26 31.80
N GLY A 487 -6.35 0.84 31.26
CA GLY A 487 -7.08 1.84 30.47
C GLY A 487 -7.20 1.55 28.97
N GLY A 488 -6.77 0.37 28.51
CA GLY A 488 -7.12 -0.16 27.18
C GLY A 488 -5.97 -0.31 26.18
N LEU A 489 -4.75 0.10 26.52
CA LEU A 489 -3.56 -0.22 25.71
C LEU A 489 -3.16 -1.68 25.88
N ASP A 490 -2.67 -2.30 24.81
CA ASP A 490 -2.11 -3.65 24.92
C ASP A 490 -0.76 -3.58 25.64
N ALA A 491 -0.36 -4.64 26.34
CA ALA A 491 0.92 -4.66 27.05
C ALA A 491 2.12 -4.35 26.13
N SER A 492 2.06 -4.83 24.88
CA SER A 492 3.08 -4.56 23.86
C SER A 492 3.13 -3.11 23.39
N GLN A 493 2.23 -2.25 23.86
CA GLN A 493 2.16 -0.83 23.57
C GLN A 493 2.52 0.04 24.78
N VAL A 494 3.02 -0.56 25.87
CA VAL A 494 3.43 0.17 27.09
C VAL A 494 4.91 -0.06 27.35
N GLY A 495 5.68 1.03 27.44
CA GLY A 495 7.11 1.03 27.78
C GLY A 495 7.43 2.01 28.89
N LEU A 496 8.49 1.71 29.66
CA LEU A 496 8.91 2.51 30.81
C LEU A 496 10.03 3.50 30.41
N GLY A 497 9.73 4.80 30.28
CA GLY A 497 10.69 5.85 29.94
C GLY A 497 11.41 6.43 31.14
N LEU A 498 12.75 6.32 31.19
CA LEU A 498 13.58 6.72 32.32
C LEU A 498 14.81 7.55 31.91
N PRO A 499 15.36 8.39 32.80
CA PRO A 499 16.65 9.04 32.57
C PRO A 499 17.78 8.01 32.57
N ALA A 500 18.69 8.07 31.60
CA ALA A 500 19.83 7.16 31.50
C ALA A 500 20.82 7.34 32.66
N SER A 501 20.90 8.56 33.20
CA SER A 501 21.73 8.92 34.34
C SER A 501 21.10 10.07 35.14
N THR A 502 21.67 10.38 36.30
CA THR A 502 21.26 11.54 37.10
C THR A 502 21.46 12.88 36.39
N ARG A 503 22.26 12.93 35.31
CA ARG A 503 22.48 14.14 34.51
C ARG A 503 21.44 14.33 33.40
N ALA A 504 20.66 13.30 33.10
CA ALA A 504 19.75 13.30 31.96
C ALA A 504 18.41 13.98 32.27
N ALA A 505 18.07 14.19 33.54
CA ALA A 505 16.82 14.81 33.96
C ALA A 505 17.01 15.59 35.27
N GLY A 506 16.12 16.54 35.56
CA GLY A 506 16.09 17.29 36.83
C GLY A 506 15.62 16.45 38.02
N GLY A 507 14.90 15.35 37.78
CA GLY A 507 14.50 14.37 38.79
C GLY A 507 13.92 13.10 38.18
N GLY A 508 13.80 12.03 38.99
CA GLY A 508 13.18 10.77 38.57
C GLY A 508 14.13 9.68 38.05
N TYR A 509 15.45 9.93 38.03
CA TYR A 509 16.44 8.88 37.78
C TYR A 509 16.30 7.75 38.82
N VAL A 510 16.44 6.51 38.35
CA VAL A 510 16.55 5.31 39.17
C VAL A 510 17.72 4.45 38.71
N ALA A 511 18.29 3.67 39.62
CA ALA A 511 19.28 2.66 39.25
C ALA A 511 18.67 1.62 38.28
N PRO A 512 19.44 1.03 37.34
CA PRO A 512 18.94 0.01 36.41
C PRO A 512 18.22 -1.16 37.08
N SER A 513 18.66 -1.57 38.29
CA SER A 513 17.99 -2.63 39.05
C SER A 513 16.53 -2.30 39.41
N VAL A 514 16.20 -1.02 39.61
CA VAL A 514 14.82 -0.57 39.88
C VAL A 514 13.95 -0.68 38.62
N VAL A 515 14.52 -0.38 37.45
CA VAL A 515 13.84 -0.58 36.15
C VAL A 515 13.56 -2.07 35.94
N ASN A 516 14.56 -2.92 36.16
CA ASN A 516 14.44 -4.37 36.02
C ASN A 516 13.41 -4.95 36.99
N ASN A 517 13.37 -4.47 38.24
CA ASN A 517 12.36 -4.84 39.22
C ASN A 517 10.94 -4.43 38.78
N ALA A 518 10.76 -3.24 38.21
CA ALA A 518 9.47 -2.81 37.68
C ALA A 518 9.01 -3.69 36.50
N LEU A 519 9.94 -4.03 35.59
CA LEU A 519 9.67 -4.92 34.47
C LEU A 519 9.29 -6.33 34.95
N ASP A 520 10.02 -6.90 35.90
CA ASP A 520 9.69 -8.20 36.50
C ASP A 520 8.35 -8.15 37.24
N CYS A 521 8.05 -7.06 37.93
CA CYS A 521 6.79 -6.91 38.65
C CYS A 521 5.60 -6.92 37.68
N LEU A 522 5.69 -6.16 36.59
CA LEU A 522 4.64 -6.09 35.58
C LEU A 522 4.54 -7.40 34.79
N THR A 523 5.66 -8.01 34.39
CA THR A 523 5.64 -9.16 33.47
C THR A 523 5.47 -10.51 34.17
N LYS A 524 6.00 -10.66 35.39
CA LYS A 524 6.07 -11.93 36.14
C LYS A 524 5.44 -11.85 37.53
N GLY A 525 5.12 -10.67 38.03
CA GLY A 525 4.55 -10.48 39.38
C GLY A 525 5.58 -10.60 40.52
N THR A 526 6.87 -10.55 40.19
CA THR A 526 8.02 -10.67 41.11
C THR A 526 8.76 -9.34 41.26
N ASN A 527 9.53 -9.14 42.34
CA ASN A 527 10.30 -7.89 42.55
C ASN A 527 9.46 -6.60 42.61
N CYS A 528 8.16 -6.71 42.91
CA CYS A 528 7.29 -5.57 43.16
C CYS A 528 7.68 -4.81 44.44
N GLY A 529 7.34 -3.52 44.49
CA GLY A 529 7.37 -2.75 45.73
C GLY A 529 6.09 -2.95 46.54
N SER A 530 5.59 -1.88 47.15
CA SER A 530 4.32 -1.92 47.90
C SER A 530 3.11 -2.03 46.97
N PHE A 531 3.22 -1.52 45.75
CA PHE A 531 2.21 -1.69 44.71
C PHE A 531 2.41 -3.04 44.00
N LYS A 532 1.31 -3.77 43.81
CA LYS A 532 1.29 -5.02 43.04
C LYS A 532 0.16 -4.96 42.01
N PRO A 533 0.48 -5.08 40.70
CA PRO A 533 -0.53 -5.16 39.65
C PRO A 533 -1.52 -6.31 39.90
N SER A 534 -2.79 -6.12 39.50
CA SER A 534 -3.86 -7.09 39.65
C SER A 534 -3.62 -8.39 38.85
N LYS A 535 -2.83 -8.30 37.77
CA LYS A 535 -2.42 -9.40 36.87
C LYS A 535 -1.03 -9.15 36.29
N THR A 536 -0.45 -10.17 35.69
CA THR A 536 0.83 -10.07 34.97
C THR A 536 0.63 -9.75 33.49
N TYR A 537 1.60 -9.05 32.91
CA TYR A 537 1.62 -8.55 31.54
C TYR A 537 2.88 -9.04 30.82
N PRO A 538 2.98 -10.34 30.47
CA PRO A 538 4.20 -10.92 29.91
C PRO A 538 4.60 -10.31 28.56
N ASN A 539 3.67 -9.67 27.85
CA ASN A 539 3.94 -9.02 26.57
C ASN A 539 4.29 -7.53 26.70
N LEU A 540 4.65 -7.04 27.89
CA LEU A 540 5.07 -5.64 28.09
C LEU A 540 6.19 -5.26 27.11
N ARG A 541 6.12 -4.10 26.45
CA ARG A 541 7.10 -3.76 25.41
C ARG A 541 8.53 -3.68 25.93
N GLY A 542 8.75 -3.07 27.10
CA GLY A 542 10.09 -2.91 27.64
C GLY A 542 10.33 -1.51 28.19
N ALA A 543 11.44 -0.90 27.81
CA ALA A 543 11.92 0.35 28.40
C ALA A 543 12.36 1.37 27.34
N MET A 544 12.40 2.61 27.76
CA MET A 544 12.91 3.74 26.98
C MET A 544 13.87 4.55 27.84
N THR A 545 14.85 5.20 27.22
CA THR A 545 15.66 6.18 27.92
C THR A 545 15.94 7.46 27.16
N TRP A 546 15.85 8.57 27.90
CA TRP A 546 16.52 9.82 27.59
C TRP A 546 17.89 9.81 28.30
N SER A 547 19.02 9.72 27.60
CA SER A 547 19.23 9.54 26.16
C SER A 547 20.40 8.58 25.94
N THR A 548 20.58 8.09 24.71
CA THR A 548 21.76 7.27 24.32
C THR A 548 23.06 8.00 24.62
N ASN A 549 23.10 9.32 24.40
CA ASN A 549 24.25 10.18 24.67
C ASN A 549 24.58 10.25 26.17
N TRP A 550 23.57 10.40 27.02
CA TRP A 550 23.76 10.39 28.48
C TRP A 550 24.13 9.00 29.02
N ASP A 551 23.60 7.93 28.42
CA ASP A 551 24.03 6.57 28.76
C ASP A 551 25.51 6.36 28.40
N ALA A 552 25.93 6.78 27.20
CA ALA A 552 27.33 6.73 26.78
C ALA A 552 28.24 7.55 27.70
N THR A 553 27.83 8.75 28.13
CA THR A 553 28.55 9.53 29.16
C THR A 553 28.70 8.76 30.48
N ALA A 554 27.70 7.96 30.84
CA ALA A 554 27.69 7.11 32.04
C ALA A 554 28.33 5.73 31.82
N GLY A 555 29.01 5.50 30.69
CA GLY A 555 29.69 4.24 30.40
C GLY A 555 28.75 3.10 29.96
N ASN A 556 27.61 3.44 29.35
CA ASN A 556 26.55 2.51 28.91
C ASN A 556 25.96 1.66 30.05
N ALA A 557 26.03 2.15 31.30
CA ALA A 557 25.59 1.39 32.47
C ALA A 557 24.08 1.08 32.43
N TRP A 558 23.27 1.99 31.88
CA TRP A 558 21.83 1.80 31.78
C TRP A 558 21.48 0.78 30.70
N SER A 559 21.98 0.96 29.46
CA SER A 559 21.62 0.04 28.37
C SER A 559 22.19 -1.37 28.56
N ASN A 560 23.38 -1.52 29.15
CA ASN A 560 23.95 -2.84 29.41
C ASN A 560 23.13 -3.64 30.44
N ALA A 561 22.57 -2.98 31.46
CA ALA A 561 21.79 -3.64 32.50
C ALA A 561 20.31 -3.79 32.15
N VAL A 562 19.69 -2.72 31.64
CA VAL A 562 18.26 -2.72 31.28
C VAL A 562 18.04 -3.44 29.95
N GLY A 563 18.90 -3.24 28.95
CA GLY A 563 18.74 -3.90 27.65
C GLY A 563 18.87 -5.40 27.74
N ALA A 564 19.89 -5.91 28.43
CA ALA A 564 20.03 -7.33 28.68
C ALA A 564 18.82 -7.93 29.42
N HIS A 565 18.22 -7.19 30.36
CA HIS A 565 17.03 -7.64 31.09
C HIS A 565 15.78 -7.63 30.20
N VAL A 566 15.56 -6.56 29.43
CA VAL A 566 14.45 -6.43 28.49
C VAL A 566 14.49 -7.54 27.43
N HIS A 567 15.64 -7.83 26.85
CA HIS A 567 15.79 -8.89 25.85
C HIS A 567 15.66 -10.31 26.42
N ALA A 568 15.69 -10.46 27.75
CA ALA A 568 15.47 -11.71 28.47
C ALA A 568 14.05 -11.84 29.07
N LEU A 569 13.15 -10.90 28.78
CA LEU A 569 11.73 -11.00 29.17
C LEU A 569 11.03 -12.15 28.43
N PRO A 570 9.99 -12.75 29.04
CA PRO A 570 9.37 -14.01 28.60
C PRO A 570 8.56 -13.92 27.29
#